data_AF-A0A847F096-F1
#
_entry.id   AF-A0A847F096-F1
#
_cell.length_a   1.000
_cell.length_b   1.000
_cell.length_c   1.000
_cell.angle_alpha   90.00
_cell.angle_beta   90.00
_cell.angle_gamma   90.00
#
_symmetry.space_group_name_H-M   'P 1'
#
loop_
_entity.id
_entity.type
_entity.pdbx_description
1 polymer ?
#
loop_
_entity_poly.entity_id
_entity_poly.type
_entity_poly.pdbx_seq_one_letter_code
_entity_poly.pdbx_strand_id
1 'polypeptide(L)'
;KPAAWKGLTGKELEKAVYEYTKQALEAFKANGVAPDVIQIGNEINHGMIWPDGRVLDNAEEANWAALMGLYKAGQEAARLVTPAAKLMVHLALGGQNRLCREYLDKMKHYGAEYDIIGLSYYEQWHETYTDLTTNLYDLAKRYKKPLCVCEYGANKDNIVRLNDIVKSIPNNLGYGTMAWEPTRLLFSREGKASAEVFALYDALPARYAKGSKLWIVQRPVKRTIALDKPIIGADISFVPQEEARGKKYYDQGKETDVMTILKDNAFNWIRLRLFVDPTAENGYSKEGFCGLEKTLAMAKRIKQAGLHFLLDLHYSDTWADPGKQFTPSSWQRNTGSGLEGQVYRYTQEVLNRFIKEGVRPDMVQVGNEINNGMLWPQGKLPEGDLKTDKTQEMESFCVLLRCASAAVRAVDPTIAIMIHIACGGQYAESAAFYDKIISRDVKFDIIGQSYYPKHHGTLDELTFNLNALAKRYAKPIVVVEYQDYRKEVNDIVHNLPKGLGWGTFIWEATSPGWGNLFDREGKTNENMLIYPTLYKAYTK
;
A
#
# COMPACT_ATOMS: atom_id res chain seq x y z
N LYS A 1 17.52 17.06 -16.84
CA LYS A 1 17.51 18.38 -17.53
C LYS A 1 17.56 18.17 -19.04
N PRO A 2 17.05 19.10 -19.88
CA PRO A 2 17.29 19.10 -21.32
C PRO A 2 18.79 19.14 -21.64
N ALA A 3 19.20 18.57 -22.78
CA ALA A 3 20.59 18.53 -23.21
C ALA A 3 21.23 19.93 -23.33
N ALA A 4 20.46 20.92 -23.80
CA ALA A 4 20.90 22.31 -23.92
C ALA A 4 21.22 22.99 -22.59
N TRP A 5 20.71 22.47 -21.47
CA TRP A 5 20.94 23.02 -20.12
C TRP A 5 21.93 22.17 -19.31
N LYS A 6 22.65 21.27 -19.98
CA LYS A 6 23.71 20.47 -19.35
C LYS A 6 24.78 21.41 -18.80
N GLY A 7 25.14 21.23 -17.52
CA GLY A 7 26.13 22.06 -16.82
C GLY A 7 25.56 23.31 -16.14
N LEU A 8 24.39 23.82 -16.54
CA LEU A 8 23.76 24.96 -15.87
C LEU A 8 23.24 24.56 -14.49
N THR A 9 23.46 25.41 -13.49
CA THR A 9 22.99 25.22 -12.11
C THR A 9 22.51 26.54 -11.51
N GLY A 10 21.83 26.49 -10.36
CA GLY A 10 21.41 27.69 -9.61
C GLY A 10 20.71 28.74 -10.47
N LYS A 11 21.14 30.00 -10.37
CA LYS A 11 20.53 31.14 -11.08
C LYS A 11 20.66 31.08 -12.60
N GLU A 12 21.71 30.45 -13.13
CA GLU A 12 21.85 30.28 -14.59
C GLU A 12 20.80 29.31 -15.12
N LEU A 13 20.52 28.23 -14.38
CA LEU A 13 19.48 27.28 -14.73
C LEU A 13 18.08 27.89 -14.58
N GLU A 14 17.82 28.65 -13.50
CA GLU A 14 16.58 29.41 -13.36
C GLU A 14 16.36 30.36 -14.55
N LYS A 15 17.38 31.12 -14.95
CA LYS A 15 17.31 32.00 -16.12
C LYS A 15 17.00 31.23 -17.40
N ALA A 16 17.61 30.06 -17.61
CA ALA A 16 17.34 29.23 -18.78
C ALA A 16 15.88 28.74 -18.81
N VAL A 17 15.30 28.37 -17.67
CA VAL A 17 13.88 27.99 -17.55
C VAL A 17 12.95 29.16 -17.87
N TYR A 18 13.25 30.34 -17.32
CA TYR A 18 12.50 31.56 -17.60
C TYR A 18 12.51 31.89 -19.10
N GLU A 19 13.69 31.98 -19.72
CA GLU A 19 13.82 32.37 -21.13
C GLU A 19 13.16 31.36 -22.08
N TYR A 20 13.32 30.07 -21.82
CA TYR A 20 12.64 29.04 -22.61
C TYR A 20 11.12 29.13 -22.51
N THR A 21 10.61 29.25 -21.28
CA THR A 21 9.16 29.34 -21.05
C THR A 21 8.59 30.60 -21.70
N LYS A 22 9.29 31.74 -21.57
CA LYS A 22 8.91 33.00 -22.19
C LYS A 22 8.88 32.88 -23.71
N GLN A 23 9.95 32.38 -24.32
CA GLN A 23 10.05 32.22 -25.77
C GLN A 23 8.94 31.31 -26.32
N ALA A 24 8.67 30.19 -25.64
CA ALA A 24 7.60 29.27 -26.05
C ALA A 24 6.22 29.96 -26.01
N LEU A 25 5.91 30.67 -24.93
CA LEU A 25 4.63 31.37 -24.79
C LEU A 25 4.49 32.57 -25.73
N GLU A 26 5.57 33.30 -26.01
CA GLU A 26 5.58 34.37 -27.00
C GLU A 26 5.29 33.82 -28.40
N ALA A 27 5.85 32.66 -28.75
CA ALA A 27 5.56 31.99 -30.01
C ALA A 27 4.08 31.56 -30.09
N PHE A 28 3.52 30.95 -29.04
CA PHE A 28 2.10 30.59 -29.02
C PHE A 28 1.20 31.83 -29.15
N LYS A 29 1.51 32.91 -28.42
CA LYS A 29 0.76 34.15 -28.46
C LYS A 29 0.82 34.84 -29.83
N ALA A 30 2.00 34.90 -30.44
CA ALA A 30 2.18 35.48 -31.77
C ALA A 30 1.39 34.75 -32.86
N ASN A 31 1.11 33.46 -32.66
CA ASN A 31 0.32 32.64 -33.56
C ASN A 31 -1.17 32.56 -33.15
N GLY A 32 -1.62 33.36 -32.18
CA GLY A 32 -3.02 33.39 -31.75
C GLY A 32 -3.51 32.14 -31.02
N VAL A 33 -2.59 31.32 -30.51
CA VAL A 33 -2.85 30.02 -29.85
C VAL A 33 -2.31 29.99 -28.42
N ALA A 34 -2.36 31.13 -27.72
CA ALA A 34 -1.95 31.20 -26.33
C ALA A 34 -2.80 30.24 -25.47
N PRO A 35 -2.19 29.46 -24.56
CA PRO A 35 -2.91 28.49 -23.74
C PRO A 35 -3.75 29.17 -22.64
N ASP A 36 -4.92 28.61 -22.34
CA ASP A 36 -5.76 29.06 -21.22
C ASP A 36 -5.28 28.53 -19.86
N VAL A 37 -4.62 27.36 -19.85
CA VAL A 37 -4.04 26.73 -18.66
C VAL A 37 -2.62 26.30 -18.98
N ILE A 38 -1.68 26.66 -18.10
CA ILE A 38 -0.27 26.32 -18.21
C ILE A 38 0.12 25.46 -17.01
N GLN A 39 0.75 24.33 -17.29
CA GLN A 39 1.32 23.45 -16.30
C GLN A 39 2.85 23.63 -16.30
N ILE A 40 3.43 24.02 -15.17
CA ILE A 40 4.89 24.20 -15.05
C ILE A 40 5.48 22.89 -14.52
N GLY A 41 6.01 22.08 -15.43
CA GLY A 41 6.43 20.70 -15.16
C GLY A 41 5.27 19.69 -15.23
N ASN A 42 5.57 18.40 -15.13
CA ASN A 42 4.57 17.32 -15.09
C ASN A 42 4.81 16.46 -13.86
N GLU A 43 3.76 16.17 -13.09
CA GLU A 43 3.82 15.33 -11.89
C GLU A 43 5.05 15.64 -11.00
N ILE A 44 5.15 16.89 -10.57
CA ILE A 44 6.37 17.43 -9.97
C ILE A 44 6.54 17.04 -8.49
N ASN A 45 5.88 16.00 -8.00
CA ASN A 45 5.95 15.55 -6.60
C ASN A 45 7.36 15.10 -6.16
N HIS A 46 8.22 14.70 -7.09
CA HIS A 46 9.65 14.45 -6.86
C HIS A 46 10.54 15.57 -7.44
N GLY A 47 9.92 16.72 -7.72
CA GLY A 47 10.55 17.90 -8.30
C GLY A 47 10.60 17.89 -9.82
N MET A 48 11.43 18.74 -10.41
CA MET A 48 11.56 18.90 -11.86
C MET A 48 13.01 19.20 -12.25
N ILE A 49 13.37 18.99 -13.52
CA ILE A 49 14.70 19.37 -14.04
C ILE A 49 15.83 18.72 -13.21
N TRP A 50 15.78 17.40 -13.08
CA TRP A 50 16.77 16.64 -12.29
C TRP A 50 18.17 16.72 -12.89
N PRO A 51 19.24 16.71 -12.05
CA PRO A 51 19.19 16.49 -10.59
C PRO A 51 18.87 17.74 -9.76
N ASP A 52 19.02 18.94 -10.31
CA ASP A 52 19.06 20.20 -9.55
C ASP A 52 17.76 20.55 -8.85
N GLY A 53 16.62 20.26 -9.47
CA GLY A 53 15.30 20.45 -8.86
C GLY A 53 14.69 19.16 -8.33
N ARG A 54 15.47 18.10 -8.08
CA ARG A 54 14.94 16.85 -7.50
C ARG A 54 14.69 17.02 -6.00
N VAL A 55 13.56 16.51 -5.53
CA VAL A 55 13.26 16.37 -4.09
C VAL A 55 12.99 14.90 -3.74
N LEU A 56 13.62 14.44 -2.67
CA LEU A 56 13.47 13.11 -2.07
C LEU A 56 12.93 13.29 -0.64
N ASP A 57 12.70 12.20 0.10
CA ASP A 57 12.16 12.32 1.48
C ASP A 57 13.07 13.06 2.44
N ASN A 58 14.37 12.96 2.24
CA ASN A 58 15.35 13.67 3.04
C ASN A 58 15.66 15.06 2.49
N ALA A 59 14.81 15.60 1.61
CA ALA A 59 14.99 16.93 1.03
C ALA A 59 15.07 17.99 2.13
N GLU A 60 16.22 18.64 2.21
CA GLU A 60 16.46 19.77 3.09
C GLU A 60 15.89 21.05 2.48
N GLU A 61 15.85 22.14 3.26
CA GLU A 61 15.37 23.44 2.77
C GLU A 61 16.13 23.92 1.52
N ALA A 62 17.41 23.54 1.36
CA ALA A 62 18.17 23.87 0.16
C ALA A 62 17.63 23.15 -1.09
N ASN A 63 17.20 21.89 -0.97
CA ASN A 63 16.61 21.13 -2.08
C ASN A 63 15.26 21.73 -2.50
N TRP A 64 14.41 22.05 -1.51
CA TRP A 64 13.13 22.70 -1.77
C TRP A 64 13.32 24.11 -2.35
N ALA A 65 14.25 24.90 -1.84
CA ALA A 65 14.56 26.22 -2.38
C ALA A 65 15.00 26.15 -3.85
N ALA A 66 15.86 25.19 -4.21
CA ALA A 66 16.29 24.99 -5.59
C ALA A 66 15.12 24.63 -6.51
N LEU A 67 14.28 23.67 -6.13
CA LEU A 67 13.07 23.31 -6.88
C LEU A 67 12.12 24.50 -7.05
N MET A 68 11.84 25.22 -5.96
CA MET A 68 10.91 26.35 -6.00
C MET A 68 11.45 27.53 -6.80
N GLY A 69 12.78 27.75 -6.82
CA GLY A 69 13.42 28.71 -7.72
C GLY A 69 13.17 28.38 -9.19
N LEU A 70 13.35 27.11 -9.56
CA LEU A 70 13.09 26.64 -10.94
C LEU A 70 11.61 26.76 -11.33
N TYR A 71 10.69 26.37 -10.44
CA TYR A 71 9.26 26.54 -10.67
C TYR A 71 8.90 28.03 -10.86
N LYS A 72 9.40 28.89 -9.97
CA LYS A 72 9.12 30.34 -10.01
C LYS A 72 9.65 31.03 -11.26
N ALA A 73 10.77 30.56 -11.81
CA ALA A 73 11.28 31.08 -13.08
C ALA A 73 10.28 30.82 -14.23
N GLY A 74 9.71 29.62 -14.31
CA GLY A 74 8.64 29.32 -15.28
C GLY A 74 7.36 30.12 -15.00
N GLN A 75 6.99 30.26 -13.72
CA GLN A 75 5.84 31.04 -13.27
C GLN A 75 5.95 32.51 -13.71
N GLU A 76 7.10 33.14 -13.48
CA GLU A 76 7.35 34.54 -13.82
C GLU A 76 7.19 34.78 -15.33
N ALA A 77 7.79 33.91 -16.15
CA ALA A 77 7.65 33.96 -17.60
C ALA A 77 6.19 33.81 -18.05
N ALA A 78 5.46 32.86 -17.48
CA ALA A 78 4.06 32.62 -17.82
C ALA A 78 3.15 33.79 -17.45
N ARG A 79 3.36 34.39 -16.27
CA ARG A 79 2.61 35.57 -15.83
C ARG A 79 2.93 36.80 -16.69
N LEU A 80 4.17 36.94 -17.15
CA LEU A 80 4.57 38.06 -18.01
C LEU A 80 3.90 37.99 -19.40
N VAL A 81 3.95 36.83 -20.06
CA VAL A 81 3.53 36.72 -21.46
C VAL A 81 2.02 36.50 -21.61
N THR A 82 1.45 35.67 -20.73
CA THR A 82 0.06 35.21 -20.75
C THR A 82 -0.62 35.44 -19.39
N PRO A 83 -0.80 36.69 -18.93
CA PRO A 83 -1.35 36.98 -17.59
C PRO A 83 -2.78 36.49 -17.39
N ALA A 84 -3.54 36.25 -18.46
CA ALA A 84 -4.89 35.69 -18.41
C ALA A 84 -4.91 34.17 -18.18
N ALA A 85 -3.83 33.46 -18.54
CA ALA A 85 -3.74 32.01 -18.41
C ALA A 85 -3.67 31.61 -16.92
N LYS A 86 -4.32 30.48 -16.59
CA LYS A 86 -4.27 29.89 -15.25
C LYS A 86 -3.03 29.01 -15.11
N LEU A 87 -2.35 29.10 -13.98
CA LEU A 87 -1.26 28.19 -13.65
C LEU A 87 -1.80 26.97 -12.89
N MET A 88 -1.51 25.78 -13.38
CA MET A 88 -1.82 24.53 -12.69
C MET A 88 -0.55 23.93 -12.10
N VAL A 89 -0.53 23.68 -10.79
CA VAL A 89 0.44 22.73 -10.21
C VAL A 89 -0.07 21.33 -10.51
N HIS A 90 0.80 20.45 -11.00
CA HIS A 90 0.45 19.06 -11.29
C HIS A 90 1.28 18.10 -10.45
N LEU A 91 0.63 17.33 -9.58
CA LEU A 91 1.25 16.29 -8.76
C LEU A 91 0.69 14.93 -9.17
N ALA A 92 1.52 13.88 -9.14
CA ALA A 92 0.98 12.54 -9.02
C ALA A 92 0.34 12.37 -7.62
N LEU A 93 -0.18 11.19 -7.31
CA LEU A 93 -0.61 10.83 -5.94
C LEU A 93 -2.02 11.29 -5.51
N GLY A 94 -2.99 11.22 -6.42
CA GLY A 94 -4.37 11.70 -6.20
C GLY A 94 -5.06 11.24 -4.90
N GLY A 95 -4.75 10.06 -4.35
CA GLY A 95 -5.29 9.62 -3.05
C GLY A 95 -4.34 9.75 -1.86
N GLN A 96 -3.07 10.16 -2.05
CA GLN A 96 -2.12 10.30 -0.95
C GLN A 96 -2.09 11.73 -0.37
N ASN A 97 -3.08 12.03 0.47
CA ASN A 97 -3.29 13.38 1.02
C ASN A 97 -2.08 13.96 1.76
N ARG A 98 -1.34 13.14 2.52
CA ARG A 98 -0.15 13.61 3.25
C ARG A 98 0.88 14.22 2.29
N LEU A 99 1.18 13.50 1.20
CA LEU A 99 2.22 13.89 0.24
C LEU A 99 1.79 15.12 -0.58
N CYS A 100 0.52 15.19 -1.01
CA CYS A 100 0.01 16.38 -1.68
C CYS A 100 0.08 17.62 -0.77
N ARG A 101 -0.33 17.48 0.50
CA ARG A 101 -0.30 18.57 1.49
C ARG A 101 1.12 19.09 1.72
N GLU A 102 2.06 18.18 1.97
CA GLU A 102 3.45 18.53 2.23
C GLU A 102 4.03 19.35 1.08
N TYR A 103 3.82 18.89 -0.15
CA TYR A 103 4.30 19.60 -1.35
C TYR A 103 3.66 20.98 -1.51
N LEU A 104 2.33 21.07 -1.39
CA LEU A 104 1.60 22.33 -1.55
C LEU A 104 1.89 23.33 -0.42
N ASP A 105 2.17 22.83 0.79
CA ASP A 105 2.64 23.65 1.92
C ASP A 105 4.05 24.20 1.66
N LYS A 106 4.95 23.39 1.10
CA LYS A 106 6.28 23.86 0.67
C LYS A 106 6.16 24.92 -0.44
N MET A 107 5.32 24.71 -1.46
CA MET A 107 5.07 25.75 -2.47
C MET A 107 4.61 27.07 -1.84
N LYS A 108 3.64 27.00 -0.91
CA LYS A 108 3.16 28.18 -0.17
C LYS A 108 4.29 28.84 0.64
N HIS A 109 5.13 28.05 1.31
CA HIS A 109 6.25 28.56 2.11
C HIS A 109 7.23 29.38 1.26
N TYR A 110 7.54 28.94 0.04
CA TYR A 110 8.47 29.62 -0.88
C TYR A 110 7.81 30.67 -1.79
N GLY A 111 6.50 30.89 -1.66
CA GLY A 111 5.75 31.80 -2.53
C GLY A 111 5.73 31.36 -4.00
N ALA A 112 5.73 30.05 -4.26
CA ALA A 112 5.44 29.47 -5.57
C ALA A 112 3.92 29.40 -5.73
N GLU A 113 3.38 30.20 -6.64
CA GLU A 113 1.94 30.42 -6.79
C GLU A 113 1.35 29.58 -7.91
N TYR A 114 0.11 29.15 -7.70
CA TYR A 114 -0.70 28.44 -8.67
C TYR A 114 -2.18 28.85 -8.53
N ASP A 115 -2.93 28.66 -9.61
CA ASP A 115 -4.36 28.93 -9.67
C ASP A 115 -5.18 27.67 -9.51
N ILE A 116 -4.71 26.52 -9.99
CA ILE A 116 -5.42 25.23 -10.00
C ILE A 116 -4.52 24.15 -9.41
N ILE A 117 -5.09 23.25 -8.61
CA ILE A 117 -4.43 22.02 -8.17
C ILE A 117 -4.85 20.89 -9.11
N GLY A 118 -3.91 20.38 -9.89
CA GLY A 118 -4.07 19.21 -10.75
C GLY A 118 -3.45 17.98 -10.12
N LEU A 119 -4.19 16.87 -10.08
CA LEU A 119 -3.69 15.59 -9.61
C LEU A 119 -3.83 14.51 -10.68
N SER A 120 -2.81 13.66 -10.81
CA SER A 120 -2.96 12.37 -11.48
C SER A 120 -3.64 11.36 -10.56
N TYR A 121 -4.54 10.55 -11.11
CA TYR A 121 -5.20 9.50 -10.36
C TYR A 121 -5.35 8.18 -11.13
N TYR A 122 -4.79 7.14 -10.54
CA TYR A 122 -4.89 5.76 -10.99
C TYR A 122 -5.02 4.89 -9.74
N GLU A 123 -6.15 4.20 -9.56
CA GLU A 123 -6.46 3.47 -8.30
C GLU A 123 -5.34 2.51 -7.87
N GLN A 124 -4.67 1.89 -8.84
CA GLN A 124 -3.59 0.94 -8.57
C GLN A 124 -2.34 1.55 -7.93
N TRP A 125 -2.07 2.83 -8.15
CA TRP A 125 -0.90 3.54 -7.60
C TRP A 125 -1.30 4.56 -6.52
N HIS A 126 -2.52 5.09 -6.61
CA HIS A 126 -2.95 6.29 -5.90
C HIS A 126 -4.06 6.01 -4.86
N GLU A 127 -4.19 4.77 -4.37
CA GLU A 127 -5.23 4.34 -3.42
C GLU A 127 -6.67 4.43 -3.99
N THR A 128 -7.68 4.15 -3.17
CA THR A 128 -9.08 4.00 -3.58
C THR A 128 -9.74 5.32 -4.00
N TYR A 129 -10.86 5.25 -4.72
CA TYR A 129 -11.67 6.44 -5.07
C TYR A 129 -12.15 7.22 -3.83
N THR A 130 -12.34 6.54 -2.69
CA THR A 130 -12.68 7.17 -1.42
C THR A 130 -11.51 7.99 -0.86
N ASP A 131 -10.27 7.53 -1.05
CA ASP A 131 -9.07 8.29 -0.68
C ASP A 131 -8.89 9.50 -1.57
N LEU A 132 -9.09 9.35 -2.88
CA LEU A 132 -9.11 10.49 -3.82
C LEU A 132 -10.14 11.53 -3.38
N THR A 133 -11.37 11.11 -3.11
CA THR A 133 -12.43 12.00 -2.65
C THR A 133 -12.03 12.72 -1.36
N THR A 134 -11.47 11.98 -0.41
CA THR A 134 -10.99 12.53 0.87
C THR A 134 -9.89 13.56 0.66
N ASN A 135 -8.92 13.26 -0.20
CA ASN A 135 -7.84 14.16 -0.52
C ASN A 135 -8.39 15.44 -1.17
N LEU A 136 -9.20 15.34 -2.21
CA LEU A 136 -9.75 16.49 -2.93
C LEU A 136 -10.59 17.41 -2.02
N TYR A 137 -11.41 16.85 -1.13
CA TYR A 137 -12.20 17.64 -0.18
C TYR A 137 -11.33 18.40 0.81
N ASP A 138 -10.29 17.72 1.29
CA ASP A 138 -9.35 18.32 2.21
C ASP A 138 -8.53 19.45 1.57
N LEU A 139 -7.97 19.19 0.37
CA LEU A 139 -7.22 20.20 -0.38
C LEU A 139 -8.11 21.39 -0.74
N ALA A 140 -9.37 21.17 -1.11
CA ALA A 140 -10.35 22.23 -1.35
C ALA A 140 -10.56 23.11 -0.11
N LYS A 141 -10.78 22.49 1.05
CA LYS A 141 -10.97 23.20 2.33
C LYS A 141 -9.72 24.00 2.71
N ARG A 142 -8.54 23.43 2.51
CA ARG A 142 -7.26 23.98 2.97
C ARG A 142 -6.73 25.10 2.08
N TYR A 143 -6.69 24.87 0.77
CA TYR A 143 -6.05 25.78 -0.19
C TYR A 143 -7.05 26.69 -0.89
N LYS A 144 -8.35 26.34 -0.91
CA LYS A 144 -9.43 27.13 -1.55
C LYS A 144 -9.16 27.45 -3.02
N LYS A 145 -8.52 26.51 -3.72
CA LYS A 145 -8.22 26.58 -5.16
C LYS A 145 -9.09 25.56 -5.92
N PRO A 146 -9.45 25.82 -7.18
CA PRO A 146 -10.03 24.82 -8.05
C PRO A 146 -9.15 23.56 -8.13
N LEU A 147 -9.79 22.39 -8.18
CA LEU A 147 -9.11 21.09 -8.27
C LEU A 147 -9.54 20.31 -9.51
N CYS A 148 -8.56 19.67 -10.15
CA CYS A 148 -8.72 18.85 -11.34
C CYS A 148 -8.11 17.47 -11.10
N VAL A 149 -8.76 16.42 -11.60
CA VAL A 149 -8.06 15.16 -11.91
C VAL A 149 -7.54 15.30 -13.33
N CYS A 150 -6.34 15.86 -13.50
CA CYS A 150 -5.81 16.24 -14.81
C CYS A 150 -5.08 15.12 -15.55
N GLU A 151 -4.97 13.95 -14.92
CA GLU A 151 -4.40 12.78 -15.58
C GLU A 151 -5.04 11.51 -15.02
N TYR A 152 -5.70 10.72 -15.87
CA TYR A 152 -6.18 9.38 -15.54
C TYR A 152 -6.37 8.52 -16.77
N GLY A 153 -6.27 7.21 -16.59
CA GLY A 153 -6.56 6.21 -17.61
C GLY A 153 -8.07 6.04 -17.81
N ALA A 154 -8.69 6.87 -18.65
CA ALA A 154 -10.13 6.86 -18.90
C ALA A 154 -10.65 5.53 -19.47
N ASN A 155 -11.73 5.02 -18.89
CA ASN A 155 -12.47 3.85 -19.35
C ASN A 155 -13.95 3.95 -18.92
N LYS A 156 -14.77 3.01 -19.39
CA LYS A 156 -16.22 3.01 -19.14
C LYS A 156 -16.61 3.01 -17.65
N ASP A 157 -15.75 2.48 -16.78
CA ASP A 157 -16.06 2.32 -15.35
C ASP A 157 -15.67 3.57 -14.53
N ASN A 158 -14.71 4.37 -14.99
CA ASN A 158 -14.16 5.47 -14.20
C ASN A 158 -14.49 6.88 -14.70
N ILE A 159 -14.87 7.09 -15.97
CA ILE A 159 -15.13 8.44 -16.53
C ILE A 159 -16.20 9.17 -15.72
N VAL A 160 -17.38 8.55 -15.56
CA VAL A 160 -18.49 9.15 -14.81
C VAL A 160 -18.11 9.28 -13.33
N ARG A 161 -17.48 8.25 -12.75
CA ARG A 161 -17.09 8.22 -11.34
C ARG A 161 -16.13 9.36 -10.98
N LEU A 162 -15.11 9.62 -11.78
CA LEU A 162 -14.13 10.68 -11.52
C LEU A 162 -14.73 12.07 -11.72
N ASN A 163 -15.55 12.24 -12.77
CA ASN A 163 -16.26 13.50 -12.97
C ASN A 163 -17.21 13.80 -11.81
N ASP A 164 -17.92 12.78 -11.33
CA ASP A 164 -18.75 12.88 -10.12
C ASP A 164 -17.92 13.28 -8.89
N ILE A 165 -16.80 12.60 -8.62
CA ILE A 165 -15.93 12.94 -7.50
C ILE A 165 -15.48 14.41 -7.56
N VAL A 166 -14.94 14.85 -8.71
CA VAL A 166 -14.46 16.22 -8.87
C VAL A 166 -15.58 17.24 -8.77
N LYS A 167 -16.73 16.99 -9.42
CA LYS A 167 -17.86 17.92 -9.36
C LYS A 167 -18.51 17.98 -7.98
N SER A 168 -18.29 16.97 -7.11
CA SER A 168 -18.82 16.98 -5.75
C SER A 168 -18.04 17.88 -4.79
N ILE A 169 -16.86 18.36 -5.20
CA ILE A 169 -16.00 19.18 -4.35
C ILE A 169 -16.78 20.44 -3.89
N PRO A 170 -16.82 20.74 -2.58
CA PRO A 170 -17.56 21.88 -2.05
C PRO A 170 -17.16 23.23 -2.66
N ASN A 171 -18.07 24.21 -2.55
CA ASN A 171 -17.88 25.59 -3.02
C ASN A 171 -17.63 25.72 -4.54
N ASN A 172 -18.09 24.74 -5.33
CA ASN A 172 -17.90 24.70 -6.79
C ASN A 172 -16.41 24.75 -7.19
N LEU A 173 -15.53 24.16 -6.38
CA LEU A 173 -14.09 24.08 -6.66
C LEU A 173 -13.72 22.91 -7.58
N GLY A 174 -14.68 22.08 -7.99
CA GLY A 174 -14.49 21.01 -8.98
C GLY A 174 -14.23 21.54 -10.39
N TYR A 175 -12.96 21.65 -10.77
CA TYR A 175 -12.53 22.24 -12.04
C TYR A 175 -12.85 21.33 -13.23
N GLY A 176 -12.51 20.03 -13.13
CA GLY A 176 -12.81 19.04 -14.18
C GLY A 176 -11.92 17.81 -14.12
N THR A 177 -11.98 17.01 -15.19
CA THR A 177 -11.11 15.85 -15.39
C THR A 177 -10.48 15.90 -16.77
N MET A 178 -9.26 15.39 -16.92
CA MET A 178 -8.58 15.26 -18.21
C MET A 178 -8.04 13.83 -18.37
N ALA A 179 -8.48 13.14 -19.42
CA ALA A 179 -8.01 11.79 -19.74
C ALA A 179 -6.60 11.84 -20.32
N TRP A 180 -5.71 10.96 -19.86
CA TRP A 180 -4.35 10.85 -20.39
C TRP A 180 -4.33 10.06 -21.69
N GLU A 181 -3.58 10.52 -22.69
CA GLU A 181 -3.47 9.90 -24.03
C GLU A 181 -4.80 9.33 -24.58
N PRO A 182 -5.86 10.15 -24.75
CA PRO A 182 -7.20 9.65 -25.05
C PRO A 182 -7.27 8.86 -26.36
N THR A 183 -6.36 9.09 -27.32
CA THR A 183 -6.28 8.29 -28.55
C THR A 183 -5.87 6.83 -28.31
N ARG A 184 -5.19 6.52 -27.22
CA ARG A 184 -4.85 5.13 -26.84
C ARG A 184 -5.94 4.45 -26.03
N LEU A 185 -6.80 5.23 -25.37
CA LEU A 185 -7.79 4.72 -24.42
C LEU A 185 -9.21 4.71 -24.97
N LEU A 186 -9.56 5.72 -25.76
CA LEU A 186 -10.92 5.96 -26.25
C LEU A 186 -11.12 5.47 -27.69
N PHE A 187 -10.05 5.04 -28.35
CA PHE A 187 -10.04 4.58 -29.74
C PHE A 187 -9.42 3.20 -29.87
N SER A 188 -9.86 2.43 -30.86
CA SER A 188 -9.23 1.17 -31.26
C SER A 188 -7.85 1.41 -31.89
N ARG A 189 -7.08 0.33 -32.10
CA ARG A 189 -5.78 0.42 -32.79
C ARG A 189 -5.87 0.97 -34.22
N GLU A 190 -7.02 0.80 -34.86
CA GLU A 190 -7.35 1.33 -36.18
C GLU A 190 -7.87 2.78 -36.13
N GLY A 191 -7.88 3.41 -34.94
CA GLY A 191 -8.33 4.79 -34.76
C GLY A 191 -9.84 4.97 -34.72
N LYS A 192 -10.63 3.91 -34.42
CA LYS A 192 -12.09 4.02 -34.30
C LYS A 192 -12.50 4.39 -32.88
N ALA A 193 -13.25 5.47 -32.72
CA ALA A 193 -13.80 5.88 -31.43
C ALA A 193 -14.74 4.81 -30.85
N SER A 194 -14.64 4.57 -29.54
CA SER A 194 -15.58 3.70 -28.83
C SER A 194 -16.92 4.40 -28.62
N ALA A 195 -17.96 3.98 -29.34
CA ALA A 195 -19.30 4.55 -29.22
C ALA A 195 -19.84 4.51 -27.78
N GLU A 196 -19.59 3.42 -27.06
CA GLU A 196 -19.97 3.26 -25.65
C GLU A 196 -19.32 4.33 -24.77
N VAL A 197 -18.02 4.58 -24.95
CA VAL A 197 -17.28 5.54 -24.12
C VAL A 197 -17.62 6.98 -24.47
N PHE A 198 -17.78 7.31 -25.76
CA PHE A 198 -18.17 8.65 -26.16
C PHE A 198 -19.61 8.99 -25.74
N ALA A 199 -20.53 8.02 -25.72
CA ALA A 199 -21.86 8.21 -25.16
C ALA A 199 -21.83 8.61 -23.67
N LEU A 200 -20.83 8.17 -22.90
CA LEU A 200 -20.65 8.63 -21.51
C LEU A 200 -20.29 10.11 -21.46
N TYR A 201 -19.39 10.58 -22.33
CA TYR A 201 -19.03 12.00 -22.43
C TYR A 201 -20.20 12.86 -22.88
N ASP A 202 -20.97 12.41 -23.87
CA ASP A 202 -22.17 13.11 -24.37
C ASP A 202 -23.24 13.29 -23.29
N ALA A 203 -23.30 12.38 -22.31
CA ALA A 203 -24.24 12.46 -21.20
C ALA A 203 -23.81 13.40 -20.07
N LEU A 204 -22.52 13.76 -19.96
CA LEU A 204 -22.01 14.57 -18.84
C LEU A 204 -22.63 15.98 -18.76
N PRO A 205 -22.84 16.74 -19.85
CA PRO A 205 -23.47 18.06 -19.78
C PRO A 205 -24.87 18.02 -19.15
N ALA A 206 -25.71 17.06 -19.55
CA ALA A 206 -27.04 16.88 -18.98
C ALA A 206 -26.98 16.46 -17.50
N ARG A 207 -26.02 15.59 -17.15
CA ARG A 207 -25.78 15.14 -15.77
C ARG A 207 -25.43 16.29 -14.82
N TYR A 208 -24.63 17.25 -15.29
CA TYR A 208 -24.12 18.37 -14.48
C TYR A 208 -24.86 19.69 -14.72
N ALA A 209 -25.99 19.67 -15.42
CA ALA A 209 -26.83 20.84 -15.62
C ALA A 209 -27.35 21.42 -14.29
N LYS A 210 -27.46 22.75 -14.22
CA LYS A 210 -27.95 23.45 -13.03
C LYS A 210 -29.33 22.89 -12.61
N GLY A 211 -29.43 22.47 -11.34
CA GLY A 211 -30.65 21.86 -10.79
C GLY A 211 -30.68 20.32 -10.84
N SER A 212 -29.66 19.68 -11.41
CA SER A 212 -29.48 18.24 -11.27
C SER A 212 -29.23 17.87 -9.79
N LYS A 213 -29.73 16.71 -9.35
CA LYS A 213 -29.42 16.18 -8.03
C LYS A 213 -27.93 15.88 -7.98
N LEU A 214 -27.22 16.52 -7.04
CA LEU A 214 -25.85 16.13 -6.69
C LEU A 214 -25.87 14.64 -6.31
N TRP A 215 -25.02 13.87 -6.97
CA TRP A 215 -24.84 12.44 -6.75
C TRP A 215 -24.21 12.18 -5.37
N ILE A 216 -24.49 11.01 -4.81
CA ILE A 216 -23.92 10.60 -3.53
C ILE A 216 -22.48 10.10 -3.80
N VAL A 217 -21.50 11.00 -3.68
CA VAL A 217 -20.12 10.55 -3.47
C VAL A 217 -20.01 10.10 -2.01
N GLN A 218 -19.45 8.91 -1.77
CA GLN A 218 -19.15 8.49 -0.41
C GLN A 218 -18.28 9.56 0.25
N ARG A 219 -18.78 10.12 1.35
CA ARG A 219 -17.99 11.05 2.15
C ARG A 219 -16.77 10.33 2.73
N PRO A 220 -15.69 11.05 3.03
CA PRO A 220 -14.52 10.49 3.69
C PRO A 220 -14.89 9.63 4.90
N VAL A 221 -14.60 8.33 4.85
CA VAL A 221 -14.87 7.41 5.96
C VAL A 221 -13.58 7.23 6.75
N LYS A 222 -13.64 7.48 8.05
CA LYS A 222 -12.58 7.01 8.94
C LYS A 222 -12.70 5.50 9.02
N ARG A 223 -11.74 4.80 8.41
CA ARG A 223 -11.71 3.34 8.46
C ARG A 223 -11.60 2.86 9.91
N THR A 224 -12.50 1.99 10.30
CA THR A 224 -12.47 1.30 11.59
C THR A 224 -12.41 -0.19 11.32
N ILE A 225 -11.30 -0.82 11.70
CA ILE A 225 -11.20 -2.28 11.74
C ILE A 225 -11.66 -2.73 13.12
N ALA A 226 -12.66 -3.60 13.14
CA ALA A 226 -13.12 -4.28 14.35
C ALA A 226 -12.88 -5.78 14.15
N LEU A 227 -11.97 -6.33 14.94
CA LEU A 227 -11.70 -7.76 15.01
C LEU A 227 -11.85 -8.22 16.46
N ASP A 228 -12.28 -9.46 16.64
CA ASP A 228 -12.40 -10.06 17.97
C ASP A 228 -11.03 -10.17 18.65
N LYS A 229 -11.00 -9.87 19.95
CA LYS A 229 -9.81 -9.98 20.79
C LYS A 229 -10.11 -10.86 22.01
N PRO A 230 -9.12 -11.61 22.53
CA PRO A 230 -7.76 -11.73 22.04
C PRO A 230 -7.66 -12.61 20.78
N ILE A 231 -6.64 -12.38 19.96
CA ILE A 231 -6.23 -13.29 18.88
C ILE A 231 -5.34 -14.37 19.49
N ILE A 232 -5.81 -15.61 19.42
CA ILE A 232 -5.04 -16.82 19.68
C ILE A 232 -4.94 -17.57 18.34
N GLY A 233 -3.84 -17.29 17.64
CA GLY A 233 -3.64 -17.71 16.27
C GLY A 233 -2.64 -18.85 16.10
N ALA A 234 -2.77 -19.58 15.00
CA ALA A 234 -1.80 -20.58 14.56
C ALA A 234 -1.53 -20.44 13.07
N ASP A 235 -0.25 -20.48 12.66
CA ASP A 235 0.11 -20.81 11.29
C ASP A 235 0.14 -22.34 11.15
N ILE A 236 -0.58 -22.85 10.14
CA ILE A 236 -0.66 -24.28 9.84
C ILE A 236 -0.56 -24.54 8.33
N SER A 237 0.17 -23.69 7.62
CA SER A 237 0.24 -23.79 6.15
C SER A 237 0.93 -25.07 5.67
N PHE A 238 1.68 -25.77 6.53
CA PHE A 238 2.28 -27.07 6.23
C PHE A 238 1.34 -28.26 6.38
N VAL A 239 0.18 -28.11 7.05
CA VAL A 239 -0.80 -29.19 7.27
C VAL A 239 -1.17 -29.93 5.97
N PRO A 240 -1.50 -29.27 4.84
CA PRO A 240 -1.83 -29.99 3.60
C PRO A 240 -0.72 -30.92 3.13
N GLN A 241 0.54 -30.57 3.38
CA GLN A 241 1.70 -31.38 3.01
C GLN A 241 1.92 -32.53 3.99
N GLU A 242 1.67 -32.32 5.28
CA GLU A 242 1.69 -33.38 6.28
C GLU A 242 0.59 -34.42 6.03
N GLU A 243 -0.65 -33.97 5.79
CA GLU A 243 -1.80 -34.84 5.50
C GLU A 243 -1.60 -35.61 4.18
N ALA A 244 -1.04 -34.98 3.14
CA ALA A 244 -0.69 -35.66 1.89
C ALA A 244 0.35 -36.77 2.08
N ARG A 245 1.16 -36.71 3.14
CA ARG A 245 2.11 -37.75 3.55
C ARG A 245 1.48 -38.79 4.49
N GLY A 246 0.18 -38.73 4.72
CA GLY A 246 -0.56 -39.65 5.59
C GLY A 246 -0.53 -39.29 7.07
N LYS A 247 -0.04 -38.10 7.45
CA LYS A 247 -0.11 -37.65 8.84
C LYS A 247 -1.58 -37.47 9.25
N LYS A 248 -1.88 -37.90 10.46
CA LYS A 248 -3.18 -37.74 11.12
C LYS A 248 -2.96 -37.00 12.42
N TYR A 249 -3.99 -36.30 12.89
CA TYR A 249 -3.93 -35.55 14.14
C TYR A 249 -4.83 -36.16 15.20
N TYR A 250 -4.39 -36.08 16.44
CA TYR A 250 -5.06 -36.67 17.58
C TYR A 250 -5.08 -35.68 18.73
N ASP A 251 -6.24 -35.54 19.38
CA ASP A 251 -6.37 -34.86 20.66
C ASP A 251 -6.97 -35.84 21.67
N GLN A 252 -6.38 -35.89 22.87
CA GLN A 252 -6.76 -36.85 23.93
C GLN A 252 -6.88 -38.31 23.44
N GLY A 253 -6.01 -38.70 22.50
CA GLY A 253 -5.97 -40.05 21.92
C GLY A 253 -7.01 -40.32 20.81
N LYS A 254 -7.84 -39.35 20.44
CA LYS A 254 -8.85 -39.48 19.39
C LYS A 254 -8.44 -38.78 18.09
N GLU A 255 -8.46 -39.51 16.99
CA GLU A 255 -8.25 -38.95 15.65
C GLU A 255 -9.30 -37.87 15.36
N THR A 256 -8.86 -36.64 15.10
CA THR A 256 -9.73 -35.48 14.90
C THR A 256 -9.12 -34.53 13.87
N ASP A 257 -9.94 -33.83 13.10
CA ASP A 257 -9.48 -32.79 12.17
C ASP A 257 -8.73 -31.68 12.92
N VAL A 258 -7.58 -31.26 12.38
CA VAL A 258 -6.68 -30.29 13.05
C VAL A 258 -7.36 -28.95 13.32
N MET A 259 -8.29 -28.49 12.48
CA MET A 259 -9.01 -27.23 12.73
C MET A 259 -9.92 -27.36 13.95
N THR A 260 -10.54 -28.53 14.12
CA THR A 260 -11.39 -28.82 15.28
C THR A 260 -10.54 -28.89 16.54
N ILE A 261 -9.41 -29.58 16.50
CA ILE A 261 -8.47 -29.65 17.63
C ILE A 261 -8.03 -28.25 18.06
N LEU A 262 -7.60 -27.41 17.12
CA LEU A 262 -7.16 -26.05 17.44
C LEU A 262 -8.31 -25.21 18.03
N LYS A 263 -9.50 -25.29 17.44
CA LYS A 263 -10.68 -24.57 17.95
C LYS A 263 -11.06 -25.00 19.37
N ASP A 264 -11.10 -26.30 19.63
CA ASP A 264 -11.42 -26.86 20.95
C ASP A 264 -10.36 -26.48 22.00
N ASN A 265 -9.13 -26.21 21.55
CA ASN A 265 -8.03 -25.69 22.36
C ASN A 265 -7.91 -24.15 22.31
N ALA A 266 -9.03 -23.46 22.09
CA ALA A 266 -9.21 -22.01 22.18
C ALA A 266 -8.50 -21.15 21.12
N PHE A 267 -7.95 -21.76 20.07
CA PHE A 267 -7.52 -20.99 18.90
C PHE A 267 -8.73 -20.46 18.15
N ASN A 268 -8.67 -19.19 17.75
CA ASN A 268 -9.75 -18.50 17.04
C ASN A 268 -9.31 -17.91 15.68
N TRP A 269 -8.02 -17.99 15.36
CA TRP A 269 -7.45 -17.50 14.10
C TRP A 269 -6.50 -18.52 13.47
N ILE A 270 -6.54 -18.60 12.14
CA ILE A 270 -5.58 -19.36 11.35
C ILE A 270 -4.87 -18.43 10.37
N ARG A 271 -3.55 -18.52 10.33
CA ARG A 271 -2.69 -17.88 9.32
C ARG A 271 -2.32 -18.88 8.24
N LEU A 272 -2.42 -18.48 6.97
CA LEU A 272 -1.91 -19.25 5.84
C LEU A 272 -1.04 -18.39 4.94
N ARG A 273 0.16 -18.87 4.63
CA ARG A 273 1.01 -18.27 3.59
C ARG A 273 0.60 -18.72 2.18
N LEU A 274 0.75 -17.79 1.24
CA LEU A 274 0.49 -17.98 -0.18
C LEU A 274 1.70 -17.56 -1.01
N PHE A 275 2.19 -18.49 -1.82
CA PHE A 275 3.19 -18.28 -2.86
C PHE A 275 2.52 -18.03 -4.22
N VAL A 276 3.20 -17.30 -5.09
CA VAL A 276 2.70 -16.94 -6.43
C VAL A 276 2.69 -18.19 -7.31
N ASP A 277 3.88 -18.73 -7.65
CA ASP A 277 4.00 -19.94 -8.46
C ASP A 277 4.84 -21.02 -7.74
N PRO A 278 4.32 -21.71 -6.70
CA PRO A 278 5.08 -22.71 -5.95
C PRO A 278 5.55 -23.90 -6.80
N THR A 279 4.91 -24.16 -7.94
CA THR A 279 5.26 -25.24 -8.86
C THR A 279 6.35 -24.85 -9.87
N ALA A 280 6.80 -23.58 -9.88
CA ALA A 280 7.88 -23.11 -10.75
C ALA A 280 9.16 -23.96 -10.56
N GLU A 281 10.13 -23.82 -11.47
CA GLU A 281 11.37 -24.62 -11.46
C GLU A 281 12.05 -24.63 -10.08
N ASN A 282 12.21 -23.44 -9.50
CA ASN A 282 12.75 -23.19 -8.16
C ASN A 282 11.67 -22.80 -7.12
N GLY A 283 10.41 -23.11 -7.42
CA GLY A 283 9.29 -22.87 -6.52
C GLY A 283 9.29 -23.83 -5.34
N TYR A 284 8.47 -23.52 -4.33
CA TYR A 284 8.41 -24.26 -3.07
C TYR A 284 8.03 -25.76 -3.20
N SER A 285 7.07 -26.11 -4.06
CA SER A 285 6.48 -27.45 -4.11
C SER A 285 5.96 -27.78 -5.50
N LYS A 286 6.40 -28.93 -6.04
CA LYS A 286 5.89 -29.47 -7.32
C LYS A 286 4.43 -29.91 -7.24
N GLU A 287 3.93 -30.22 -6.04
CA GLU A 287 2.55 -30.57 -5.74
C GLU A 287 1.65 -29.35 -5.48
N GLY A 288 2.21 -28.13 -5.50
CA GLY A 288 1.48 -26.88 -5.38
C GLY A 288 1.09 -26.50 -3.94
N PHE A 289 1.76 -27.05 -2.92
CA PHE A 289 1.56 -26.62 -1.53
C PHE A 289 1.86 -25.12 -1.36
N CYS A 290 1.11 -24.45 -0.48
CA CYS A 290 1.09 -22.99 -0.33
C CYS A 290 0.74 -22.22 -1.62
N GLY A 291 0.22 -22.87 -2.67
CA GLY A 291 -0.35 -22.22 -3.85
C GLY A 291 -1.84 -21.91 -3.68
N LEU A 292 -2.40 -21.16 -4.63
CA LEU A 292 -3.78 -20.64 -4.54
C LEU A 292 -4.81 -21.73 -4.26
N GLU A 293 -4.81 -22.83 -5.02
CA GLU A 293 -5.83 -23.88 -4.90
C GLU A 293 -5.73 -24.67 -3.58
N LYS A 294 -4.52 -24.96 -3.10
CA LYS A 294 -4.31 -25.62 -1.79
C LYS A 294 -4.70 -24.69 -0.63
N THR A 295 -4.37 -23.41 -0.75
CA THR A 295 -4.70 -22.40 0.26
C THR A 295 -6.21 -22.13 0.30
N LEU A 296 -6.90 -22.12 -0.85
CA LEU A 296 -8.36 -22.03 -0.92
C LEU A 296 -9.04 -23.22 -0.24
N ALA A 297 -8.54 -24.44 -0.43
CA ALA A 297 -9.08 -25.62 0.25
C ALA A 297 -8.94 -25.51 1.78
N MET A 298 -7.80 -25.02 2.27
CA MET A 298 -7.60 -24.74 3.69
C MET A 298 -8.50 -23.60 4.20
N ALA A 299 -8.66 -22.52 3.43
CA ALA A 299 -9.55 -21.43 3.81
C ALA A 299 -11.02 -21.86 3.92
N LYS A 300 -11.46 -22.81 3.09
CA LYS A 300 -12.79 -23.44 3.22
C LYS A 300 -12.90 -24.19 4.56
N ARG A 301 -11.88 -24.96 4.96
CA ARG A 301 -11.84 -25.63 6.27
C ARG A 301 -11.87 -24.62 7.43
N ILE A 302 -11.10 -23.53 7.33
CA ILE A 302 -11.08 -22.46 8.34
C ILE A 302 -12.48 -21.87 8.54
N LYS A 303 -13.16 -21.48 7.45
CA LYS A 303 -14.50 -20.89 7.53
C LYS A 303 -15.57 -21.90 7.98
N GLN A 304 -15.48 -23.17 7.56
CA GLN A 304 -16.36 -24.24 8.04
C GLN A 304 -16.21 -24.49 9.54
N ALA A 305 -14.99 -24.38 10.07
CA ALA A 305 -14.74 -24.45 11.51
C ALA A 305 -15.21 -23.19 12.27
N GLY A 306 -15.57 -22.11 11.57
CA GLY A 306 -15.95 -20.83 12.18
C GLY A 306 -14.75 -20.08 12.79
N LEU A 307 -13.56 -20.30 12.24
CA LEU A 307 -12.33 -19.59 12.63
C LEU A 307 -12.11 -18.37 11.74
N HIS A 308 -11.40 -17.37 12.27
CA HIS A 308 -10.94 -16.22 11.50
C HIS A 308 -9.71 -16.56 10.67
N PHE A 309 -9.53 -15.84 9.57
CA PHE A 309 -8.52 -16.13 8.56
C PHE A 309 -7.59 -14.95 8.29
N LEU A 310 -6.30 -15.14 8.54
CA LEU A 310 -5.20 -14.28 8.09
C LEU A 310 -4.52 -14.90 6.86
N LEU A 311 -4.60 -14.21 5.72
CA LEU A 311 -3.86 -14.57 4.50
C LEU A 311 -2.53 -13.81 4.45
N ASP A 312 -1.42 -14.53 4.32
CA ASP A 312 -0.10 -13.95 4.12
C ASP A 312 0.35 -14.08 2.66
N LEU A 313 0.45 -12.95 1.97
CA LEU A 313 0.94 -12.86 0.61
C LEU A 313 2.45 -12.68 0.62
N HIS A 314 3.20 -13.73 0.29
CA HIS A 314 4.67 -13.66 0.26
C HIS A 314 5.22 -12.89 -0.95
N TYR A 315 4.45 -12.79 -2.03
CA TYR A 315 4.90 -12.21 -3.31
C TYR A 315 6.20 -12.85 -3.83
N SER A 316 6.32 -14.17 -3.68
CA SER A 316 7.44 -15.00 -4.13
C SER A 316 6.92 -16.38 -4.52
N ASP A 317 7.69 -17.13 -5.30
CA ASP A 317 7.41 -18.53 -5.66
C ASP A 317 7.76 -19.51 -4.51
N THR A 318 8.42 -18.99 -3.48
CA THR A 318 8.89 -19.75 -2.31
C THR A 318 8.99 -18.83 -1.10
N TRP A 319 9.63 -19.29 -0.03
CA TRP A 319 9.87 -18.52 1.18
C TRP A 319 10.37 -17.10 0.90
N ALA A 320 9.76 -16.14 1.59
CA ALA A 320 10.16 -14.75 1.62
C ALA A 320 10.50 -14.42 3.07
N ASP A 321 11.73 -13.97 3.31
CA ASP A 321 12.33 -13.71 4.61
C ASP A 321 13.32 -12.52 4.50
N PRO A 322 13.93 -12.02 5.59
CA PRO A 322 14.82 -10.87 5.52
C PRO A 322 16.03 -11.06 4.59
N GLY A 323 16.45 -12.31 4.33
CA GLY A 323 17.55 -12.65 3.44
C GLY A 323 17.14 -12.93 1.99
N LYS A 324 15.85 -13.19 1.73
CA LYS A 324 15.34 -13.61 0.41
C LYS A 324 13.96 -13.02 0.14
N GLN A 325 13.86 -12.15 -0.85
CA GLN A 325 12.59 -11.52 -1.25
C GLN A 325 12.45 -11.49 -2.78
N PHE A 326 12.82 -12.59 -3.46
CA PHE A 326 12.94 -12.60 -4.92
C PHE A 326 11.59 -12.44 -5.62
N THR A 327 11.59 -11.65 -6.69
CA THR A 327 10.43 -11.51 -7.58
C THR A 327 10.04 -12.89 -8.17
N PRO A 328 8.74 -13.24 -8.21
CA PRO A 328 8.25 -14.46 -8.85
C PRO A 328 8.80 -14.63 -10.26
N SER A 329 9.11 -15.87 -10.64
CA SER A 329 9.69 -16.18 -11.96
C SER A 329 8.81 -15.71 -13.11
N SER A 330 7.49 -15.80 -12.97
CA SER A 330 6.51 -15.31 -13.95
C SER A 330 6.49 -13.78 -14.10
N TRP A 331 7.04 -13.03 -13.15
CA TRP A 331 7.02 -11.56 -13.13
C TRP A 331 8.36 -10.93 -13.51
N GLN A 332 9.39 -11.72 -13.80
CA GLN A 332 10.76 -11.24 -14.05
C GLN A 332 10.90 -10.24 -15.20
N ARG A 333 9.92 -10.19 -16.13
CA ARG A 333 9.90 -9.21 -17.23
C ARG A 333 9.21 -7.89 -16.86
N ASN A 334 8.52 -7.84 -15.72
CA ASN A 334 7.85 -6.65 -15.24
C ASN A 334 8.85 -5.82 -14.43
N THR A 335 9.02 -4.56 -14.81
CA THR A 335 9.87 -3.59 -14.10
C THR A 335 9.19 -2.23 -14.02
N GLY A 336 9.62 -1.39 -13.08
CA GLY A 336 9.02 -0.09 -12.81
C GLY A 336 7.53 -0.21 -12.56
N SER A 337 6.75 0.63 -13.24
CA SER A 337 5.28 0.65 -13.16
C SER A 337 4.60 -0.64 -13.62
N GLY A 338 5.29 -1.44 -14.45
CA GLY A 338 4.80 -2.77 -14.86
C GLY A 338 4.72 -3.74 -13.69
N LEU A 339 5.74 -3.76 -12.81
CA LEU A 339 5.77 -4.61 -11.61
C LEU A 339 4.79 -4.11 -10.56
N GLU A 340 4.70 -2.80 -10.36
CA GLU A 340 3.74 -2.16 -9.46
C GLU A 340 2.30 -2.53 -9.81
N GLY A 341 1.93 -2.41 -11.09
CA GLY A 341 0.62 -2.85 -11.57
C GLY A 341 0.41 -4.36 -11.46
N GLN A 342 1.48 -5.16 -11.55
CA GLN A 342 1.39 -6.62 -11.37
C GLN A 342 1.06 -6.99 -9.91
N VAL A 343 1.68 -6.32 -8.93
CA VAL A 343 1.37 -6.51 -7.50
C VAL A 343 -0.10 -6.19 -7.23
N TYR A 344 -0.60 -5.07 -7.77
CA TYR A 344 -1.99 -4.68 -7.61
C TYR A 344 -2.93 -5.74 -8.19
N ARG A 345 -2.74 -6.12 -9.47
CA ARG A 345 -3.60 -7.10 -10.15
C ARG A 345 -3.59 -8.47 -9.47
N TYR A 346 -2.42 -9.01 -9.14
CA TYR A 346 -2.32 -10.31 -8.47
C TYR A 346 -3.06 -10.31 -7.13
N THR A 347 -2.86 -9.26 -6.32
CA THR A 347 -3.54 -9.13 -5.03
C THR A 347 -5.06 -9.07 -5.21
N GLN A 348 -5.55 -8.32 -6.20
CA GLN A 348 -6.98 -8.26 -6.50
C GLN A 348 -7.54 -9.61 -6.97
N GLU A 349 -6.84 -10.28 -7.90
CA GLU A 349 -7.26 -11.57 -8.46
C GLU A 349 -7.37 -12.64 -7.37
N VAL A 350 -6.37 -12.73 -6.50
CA VAL A 350 -6.38 -13.64 -5.34
C VAL A 350 -7.57 -13.33 -4.45
N LEU A 351 -7.70 -12.10 -3.95
CA LEU A 351 -8.76 -11.77 -2.98
C LEU A 351 -10.17 -11.91 -3.56
N ASN A 352 -10.38 -11.50 -4.81
CA ASN A 352 -11.65 -11.72 -5.51
C ASN A 352 -11.95 -13.22 -5.64
N ARG A 353 -10.94 -14.07 -5.88
CA ARG A 353 -11.15 -15.52 -5.90
C ARG A 353 -11.57 -16.05 -4.53
N PHE A 354 -10.90 -15.65 -3.44
CA PHE A 354 -11.29 -16.05 -2.08
C PHE A 354 -12.71 -15.60 -1.73
N ILE A 355 -13.09 -14.36 -2.06
CA ILE A 355 -14.45 -13.83 -1.82
C ILE A 355 -15.49 -14.62 -2.63
N LYS A 356 -15.23 -14.87 -3.92
CA LYS A 356 -16.13 -15.65 -4.79
C LYS A 356 -16.38 -17.06 -4.26
N GLU A 357 -15.38 -17.66 -3.64
CA GLU A 357 -15.45 -19.00 -3.03
C GLU A 357 -16.05 -18.99 -1.61
N GLY A 358 -16.50 -17.83 -1.11
CA GLY A 358 -17.11 -17.69 0.21
C GLY A 358 -16.11 -17.71 1.37
N VAL A 359 -14.82 -17.52 1.10
CA VAL A 359 -13.72 -17.65 2.08
C VAL A 359 -12.88 -16.38 2.21
N ARG A 360 -13.53 -15.22 2.14
CA ARG A 360 -12.93 -13.90 2.36
C ARG A 360 -11.98 -13.89 3.59
N PRO A 361 -10.71 -13.48 3.44
CA PRO A 361 -9.81 -13.26 4.58
C PRO A 361 -10.31 -12.15 5.49
N ASP A 362 -10.13 -12.29 6.79
CA ASP A 362 -10.45 -11.26 7.78
C ASP A 362 -9.30 -10.25 7.92
N MET A 363 -8.09 -10.73 7.65
CA MET A 363 -6.86 -9.95 7.60
C MET A 363 -5.97 -10.43 6.44
N VAL A 364 -5.24 -9.50 5.84
CA VAL A 364 -4.22 -9.76 4.82
C VAL A 364 -2.90 -9.16 5.28
N GLN A 365 -1.86 -9.96 5.28
CA GLN A 365 -0.48 -9.51 5.41
C GLN A 365 0.09 -9.31 4.00
N VAL A 366 0.59 -8.10 3.72
CA VAL A 366 1.16 -7.75 2.40
C VAL A 366 2.69 -7.83 2.45
N GLY A 367 3.22 -8.99 2.08
CA GLY A 367 4.64 -9.35 2.20
C GLY A 367 4.96 -9.99 3.55
N ASN A 368 5.94 -10.90 3.56
CA ASN A 368 6.42 -11.56 4.78
C ASN A 368 7.81 -11.07 5.17
N GLU A 369 7.98 -10.65 6.43
CA GLU A 369 9.26 -10.20 7.00
C GLU A 369 10.02 -9.24 6.07
N ILE A 370 9.32 -8.20 5.61
CA ILE A 370 9.80 -7.29 4.55
C ILE A 370 10.78 -6.25 5.07
N ASN A 371 11.57 -6.59 6.11
CA ASN A 371 12.48 -5.67 6.77
C ASN A 371 13.41 -5.04 5.74
N ASN A 372 13.91 -5.85 4.80
CA ASN A 372 14.85 -5.51 3.75
C ASN A 372 14.16 -5.26 2.39
N GLY A 373 12.87 -4.97 2.42
CA GLY A 373 12.06 -4.74 1.24
C GLY A 373 11.30 -5.98 0.76
N MET A 374 10.77 -5.93 -0.46
CA MET A 374 10.08 -7.04 -1.12
C MET A 374 10.37 -7.02 -2.62
N LEU A 375 10.13 -8.12 -3.35
CA LEU A 375 10.23 -8.15 -4.82
C LEU A 375 11.56 -7.61 -5.37
N TRP A 376 12.65 -8.22 -4.92
CA TRP A 376 14.01 -7.85 -5.32
C TRP A 376 14.24 -8.15 -6.81
N PRO A 377 15.01 -7.29 -7.53
CA PRO A 377 15.78 -6.16 -7.00
C PRO A 377 15.02 -4.84 -6.85
N GLN A 378 13.86 -4.66 -7.50
CA GLN A 378 13.19 -3.35 -7.58
C GLN A 378 12.78 -2.81 -6.21
N GLY A 379 12.25 -3.66 -5.32
CA GLY A 379 11.86 -3.25 -3.97
C GLY A 379 12.89 -3.60 -2.90
N LYS A 380 14.16 -3.87 -3.24
CA LYS A 380 15.22 -4.15 -2.25
C LYS A 380 15.62 -2.87 -1.53
N LEU A 381 15.64 -2.90 -0.20
CA LEU A 381 16.13 -1.78 0.59
C LEU A 381 17.66 -1.84 0.77
N PRO A 382 18.35 -0.69 0.89
CA PRO A 382 19.79 -0.64 1.11
C PRO A 382 20.21 -1.26 2.45
N GLU A 383 21.44 -1.74 2.53
CA GLU A 383 22.08 -2.31 3.73
C GLU A 383 22.70 -1.20 4.61
N GLY A 384 22.79 -1.39 5.94
CA GLY A 384 23.50 -0.49 6.88
C GLY A 384 22.66 0.14 8.00
N ASP A 385 23.35 0.86 8.92
CA ASP A 385 22.93 1.19 10.30
C ASP A 385 21.65 2.04 10.42
N LEU A 386 21.24 2.66 9.33
CA LEU A 386 19.86 3.04 9.08
C LEU A 386 19.69 2.74 7.59
N LYS A 387 18.59 2.13 7.17
CA LYS A 387 18.25 2.00 5.74
C LYS A 387 18.09 3.41 5.15
N THR A 388 19.21 4.06 4.84
CA THR A 388 19.25 5.53 4.80
C THR A 388 18.40 6.04 3.67
N ASP A 389 17.61 7.05 3.98
CA ASP A 389 16.51 7.65 3.21
C ASP A 389 16.88 8.26 1.85
N LYS A 390 18.07 7.98 1.32
CA LYS A 390 18.68 8.76 0.24
C LYS A 390 18.46 8.21 -1.17
N THR A 391 17.72 7.12 -1.32
CA THR A 391 17.81 6.30 -2.54
C THR A 391 16.46 5.99 -3.19
N GLN A 392 16.48 5.81 -4.51
CA GLN A 392 15.32 5.52 -5.37
C GLN A 392 14.67 4.16 -5.06
N GLU A 393 15.44 3.27 -4.45
CA GLU A 393 15.04 1.93 -4.04
C GLU A 393 13.94 1.99 -2.97
N MET A 394 14.05 2.93 -2.04
CA MET A 394 13.07 3.13 -0.98
C MET A 394 11.72 3.66 -1.52
N GLU A 395 11.77 4.53 -2.54
CA GLU A 395 10.58 4.97 -3.28
C GLU A 395 9.90 3.78 -3.94
N SER A 396 10.68 2.97 -4.65
CA SER A 396 10.19 1.79 -5.36
C SER A 396 9.54 0.78 -4.41
N PHE A 397 10.16 0.50 -3.26
CA PHE A 397 9.59 -0.36 -2.22
C PHE A 397 8.25 0.17 -1.69
N CYS A 398 8.19 1.46 -1.33
CA CYS A 398 6.95 2.04 -0.80
C CYS A 398 5.83 2.07 -1.85
N VAL A 399 6.16 2.27 -3.14
CA VAL A 399 5.17 2.19 -4.22
C VAL A 399 4.60 0.78 -4.34
N LEU A 400 5.45 -0.27 -4.29
CA LEU A 400 4.98 -1.66 -4.31
C LEU A 400 4.04 -1.96 -3.14
N LEU A 401 4.36 -1.50 -1.93
CA LEU A 401 3.48 -1.65 -0.77
C LEU A 401 2.16 -0.89 -0.92
N ARG A 402 2.17 0.34 -1.46
CA ARG A 402 0.94 1.07 -1.77
C ARG A 402 0.08 0.30 -2.76
N CYS A 403 0.66 -0.27 -3.82
CA CYS A 403 -0.06 -1.07 -4.80
C CYS A 403 -0.72 -2.30 -4.14
N ALA A 404 0.01 -3.00 -3.27
CA ALA A 404 -0.56 -4.12 -2.51
C ALA A 404 -1.71 -3.67 -1.60
N SER A 405 -1.52 -2.60 -0.81
CA SER A 405 -2.55 -2.10 0.11
C SER A 405 -3.78 -1.53 -0.63
N ALA A 406 -3.58 -0.83 -1.74
CA ALA A 406 -4.64 -0.30 -2.58
C ALA A 406 -5.48 -1.43 -3.17
N ALA A 407 -4.85 -2.54 -3.61
CA ALA A 407 -5.56 -3.70 -4.12
C ALA A 407 -6.46 -4.35 -3.06
N VAL A 408 -5.96 -4.55 -1.83
CA VAL A 408 -6.77 -5.08 -0.72
C VAL A 408 -7.98 -4.19 -0.49
N ARG A 409 -7.77 -2.87 -0.41
CA ARG A 409 -8.83 -1.90 -0.10
C ARG A 409 -9.83 -1.71 -1.24
N ALA A 410 -9.39 -1.83 -2.48
CA ALA A 410 -10.25 -1.76 -3.66
C ALA A 410 -11.18 -2.98 -3.77
N VAL A 411 -10.69 -4.16 -3.37
CA VAL A 411 -11.51 -5.38 -3.31
C VAL A 411 -12.51 -5.32 -2.16
N ASP A 412 -12.02 -5.07 -0.94
CA ASP A 412 -12.88 -4.90 0.22
C ASP A 412 -12.17 -4.05 1.30
N PRO A 413 -12.63 -2.80 1.54
CA PRO A 413 -12.01 -1.91 2.51
C PRO A 413 -12.16 -2.37 3.97
N THR A 414 -12.95 -3.41 4.25
CA THR A 414 -13.11 -3.97 5.59
C THR A 414 -12.09 -5.06 5.94
N ILE A 415 -11.28 -5.53 5.00
CA ILE A 415 -10.21 -6.51 5.25
C ILE A 415 -9.03 -5.83 5.93
N ALA A 416 -8.68 -6.21 7.16
CA ALA A 416 -7.56 -5.61 7.87
C ALA A 416 -6.22 -5.86 7.14
N ILE A 417 -5.35 -4.84 7.08
CA ILE A 417 -4.04 -4.92 6.41
C ILE A 417 -2.95 -4.91 7.47
N MET A 418 -2.16 -5.98 7.50
CA MET A 418 -0.96 -6.09 8.30
C MET A 418 0.28 -5.80 7.45
N ILE A 419 1.19 -5.01 8.02
CA ILE A 419 2.58 -4.92 7.55
C ILE A 419 3.46 -5.64 8.57
N HIS A 420 4.31 -6.54 8.10
CA HIS A 420 5.04 -7.47 8.94
C HIS A 420 6.57 -7.37 8.76
N ILE A 421 7.30 -7.18 9.86
CA ILE A 421 8.77 -7.24 9.91
C ILE A 421 9.26 -8.18 11.01
N ALA A 422 10.45 -8.77 10.81
CA ALA A 422 11.15 -9.61 11.77
C ALA A 422 12.05 -8.79 12.72
N CYS A 423 11.45 -7.95 13.57
CA CYS A 423 12.19 -7.03 14.44
C CYS A 423 11.63 -6.99 15.87
N GLY A 424 11.20 -8.15 16.40
CA GLY A 424 10.43 -8.25 17.65
C GLY A 424 11.03 -7.53 18.86
N GLY A 425 12.35 -7.53 19.05
CA GLY A 425 13.03 -6.74 20.10
C GLY A 425 13.86 -5.57 19.59
N GLN A 426 13.90 -5.34 18.27
CA GLN A 426 14.70 -4.31 17.61
C GLN A 426 13.91 -3.02 17.39
N TYR A 427 13.87 -2.14 18.40
CA TYR A 427 13.07 -0.91 18.35
C TYR A 427 13.55 0.10 17.31
N ALA A 428 14.86 0.34 17.19
CA ALA A 428 15.38 1.35 16.27
C ALA A 428 15.03 1.01 14.81
N GLU A 429 15.19 -0.26 14.44
CA GLU A 429 14.91 -0.83 13.14
C GLU A 429 13.40 -0.84 12.86
N SER A 430 12.59 -1.26 13.83
CA SER A 430 11.13 -1.22 13.73
C SER A 430 10.63 0.21 13.53
N ALA A 431 11.10 1.15 14.36
CA ALA A 431 10.70 2.54 14.30
C ALA A 431 11.09 3.15 12.95
N ALA A 432 12.35 2.99 12.51
CA ALA A 432 12.81 3.50 11.22
C ALA A 432 11.98 2.96 10.05
N PHE A 433 11.68 1.66 10.03
CA PHE A 433 10.86 1.05 8.99
C PHE A 433 9.43 1.62 8.95
N TYR A 434 8.74 1.67 10.10
CA TYR A 434 7.35 2.12 10.14
C TYR A 434 7.21 3.63 9.92
N ASP A 435 8.12 4.45 10.47
CA ASP A 435 8.18 5.88 10.18
C ASP A 435 8.28 6.12 8.68
N LYS A 436 9.07 5.29 8.00
CA LYS A 436 9.32 5.44 6.58
C LYS A 436 8.12 5.12 5.71
N ILE A 437 7.49 3.97 5.89
CA ILE A 437 6.31 3.64 5.08
C ILE A 437 5.17 4.63 5.36
N ILE A 438 5.05 5.12 6.60
CA ILE A 438 4.07 6.16 6.98
C ILE A 438 4.40 7.51 6.32
N SER A 439 5.67 7.90 6.26
CA SER A 439 6.07 9.16 5.61
C SER A 439 5.72 9.15 4.12
N ARG A 440 5.77 7.98 3.48
CA ARG A 440 5.36 7.71 2.09
C ARG A 440 3.88 7.39 1.90
N ASP A 441 3.07 7.57 2.94
CA ASP A 441 1.62 7.40 2.95
C ASP A 441 1.13 5.98 2.59
N VAL A 442 1.94 4.95 2.90
CA VAL A 442 1.50 3.54 2.83
C VAL A 442 0.38 3.31 3.85
N LYS A 443 -0.75 2.79 3.38
CA LYS A 443 -1.94 2.56 4.21
C LYS A 443 -1.94 1.14 4.76
N PHE A 444 -1.98 1.02 6.09
CA PHE A 444 -2.10 -0.26 6.79
C PHE A 444 -2.76 -0.08 8.16
N ASP A 445 -3.27 -1.16 8.74
CA ASP A 445 -4.01 -1.11 9.99
C ASP A 445 -3.20 -1.66 11.17
N ILE A 446 -2.46 -2.76 10.95
CA ILE A 446 -1.85 -3.58 12.00
C ILE A 446 -0.34 -3.66 11.81
N ILE A 447 0.40 -3.50 12.90
CA ILE A 447 1.84 -3.76 12.99
C ILE A 447 2.02 -5.26 13.30
N GLY A 448 2.68 -5.98 12.40
CA GLY A 448 3.11 -7.36 12.59
C GLY A 448 4.58 -7.43 12.99
N GLN A 449 4.90 -8.29 13.94
CA GLN A 449 6.27 -8.58 14.38
C GLN A 449 6.51 -10.09 14.47
N SER A 450 7.65 -10.58 13.97
CA SER A 450 8.17 -11.90 14.39
C SER A 450 8.98 -11.77 15.67
N TYR A 451 8.92 -12.77 16.54
CA TYR A 451 9.77 -12.89 17.72
C TYR A 451 10.32 -14.30 17.89
N TYR A 452 11.63 -14.43 17.66
CA TYR A 452 12.42 -15.62 17.95
C TYR A 452 13.62 -15.18 18.78
N PRO A 453 13.78 -15.60 20.04
CA PRO A 453 14.78 -15.05 20.96
C PRO A 453 16.22 -15.04 20.42
N LYS A 454 16.56 -16.07 19.65
CA LYS A 454 17.86 -16.22 18.98
C LYS A 454 18.17 -15.09 17.97
N HIS A 455 17.13 -14.49 17.39
CA HIS A 455 17.23 -13.49 16.34
C HIS A 455 16.78 -12.09 16.79
N HIS A 456 15.82 -12.04 17.71
CA HIS A 456 15.07 -10.83 18.04
C HIS A 456 15.31 -10.32 19.46
N GLY A 457 16.27 -10.90 20.20
CA GLY A 457 16.65 -10.46 21.54
C GLY A 457 15.79 -11.06 22.65
N THR A 458 15.91 -10.50 23.85
CA THR A 458 15.27 -10.92 25.09
C THR A 458 13.78 -10.54 25.16
N LEU A 459 13.06 -11.11 26.13
CA LEU A 459 11.66 -10.75 26.40
C LEU A 459 11.50 -9.30 26.89
N ASP A 460 12.51 -8.75 27.57
CA ASP A 460 12.53 -7.35 27.98
C ASP A 460 12.65 -6.42 26.77
N GLU A 461 13.50 -6.76 25.80
CA GLU A 461 13.62 -6.03 24.54
C GLU A 461 12.35 -6.13 23.69
N LEU A 462 11.71 -7.30 23.64
CA LEU A 462 10.37 -7.46 23.04
C LEU A 462 9.36 -6.55 23.73
N THR A 463 9.29 -6.59 25.06
CA THR A 463 8.36 -5.78 25.86
C THR A 463 8.58 -4.30 25.59
N PHE A 464 9.83 -3.83 25.62
CA PHE A 464 10.19 -2.45 25.33
C PHE A 464 9.77 -2.04 23.92
N ASN A 465 10.15 -2.84 22.91
CA ASN A 465 9.85 -2.56 21.52
C ASN A 465 8.34 -2.43 21.29
N LEU A 466 7.55 -3.43 21.69
CA LEU A 466 6.11 -3.42 21.44
C LEU A 466 5.39 -2.27 22.18
N ASN A 467 5.81 -1.93 23.41
CA ASN A 467 5.27 -0.78 24.14
C ASN A 467 5.60 0.55 23.44
N ALA A 468 6.83 0.70 22.96
CA ALA A 468 7.27 1.91 22.25
C ALA A 468 6.55 2.08 20.90
N LEU A 469 6.38 0.99 20.13
CA LEU A 469 5.61 1.00 18.88
C LEU A 469 4.13 1.33 19.13
N ALA A 470 3.51 0.75 20.15
CA ALA A 470 2.12 1.01 20.51
C ALA A 470 1.91 2.50 20.86
N LYS A 471 2.84 3.08 21.63
CA LYS A 471 2.81 4.51 21.99
C LYS A 471 3.05 5.41 20.78
N ARG A 472 4.01 5.08 19.91
CA ARG A 472 4.42 5.91 18.77
C ARG A 472 3.35 5.96 17.67
N TYR A 473 2.82 4.80 17.30
CA TYR A 473 1.96 4.68 16.12
C TYR A 473 0.47 4.59 16.44
N ALA A 474 0.11 4.28 17.69
CA ALA A 474 -1.28 4.08 18.11
C ALA A 474 -2.05 3.10 17.20
N LYS A 475 -1.34 2.08 16.70
CA LYS A 475 -1.87 1.00 15.88
C LYS A 475 -1.89 -0.30 16.66
N PRO A 476 -2.85 -1.20 16.38
CA PRO A 476 -2.81 -2.57 16.84
C PRO A 476 -1.49 -3.27 16.51
N ILE A 477 -1.05 -4.14 17.41
CA ILE A 477 0.16 -4.93 17.30
C ILE A 477 -0.18 -6.41 17.47
N VAL A 478 0.35 -7.24 16.57
CA VAL A 478 0.28 -8.69 16.61
C VAL A 478 1.69 -9.26 16.49
N VAL A 479 2.05 -10.20 17.38
CA VAL A 479 3.25 -11.02 17.17
C VAL A 479 2.84 -12.19 16.28
N VAL A 480 3.10 -12.06 14.98
CA VAL A 480 2.52 -12.93 13.93
C VAL A 480 3.37 -14.19 13.69
N GLU A 481 4.59 -14.22 14.21
CA GLU A 481 5.38 -15.46 14.28
C GLU A 481 6.15 -15.52 15.59
N TYR A 482 6.04 -16.65 16.28
CA TYR A 482 6.90 -17.01 17.42
C TYR A 482 6.88 -18.54 17.61
N GLN A 483 7.76 -19.03 18.48
CA GLN A 483 7.87 -20.46 18.83
C GLN A 483 8.04 -20.68 20.33
N ASP A 484 9.02 -19.99 20.93
CA ASP A 484 9.37 -20.14 22.34
C ASP A 484 8.61 -19.14 23.23
N TYR A 485 8.69 -19.35 24.55
CA TYR A 485 8.09 -18.46 25.55
C TYR A 485 6.58 -18.22 25.30
N ARG A 486 5.84 -19.30 25.05
CA ARG A 486 4.45 -19.27 24.57
C ARG A 486 3.55 -18.43 25.47
N LYS A 487 3.72 -18.55 26.79
CA LYS A 487 2.92 -17.78 27.75
C LYS A 487 3.37 -16.32 27.78
N GLU A 488 4.68 -16.10 27.92
CA GLU A 488 5.27 -14.79 28.14
C GLU A 488 5.08 -13.86 26.92
N VAL A 489 5.28 -14.36 25.71
CA VAL A 489 5.03 -13.59 24.48
C VAL A 489 3.56 -13.16 24.40
N ASN A 490 2.63 -14.07 24.72
CA ASN A 490 1.21 -13.75 24.75
C ASN A 490 0.87 -12.73 25.84
N ASP A 491 1.44 -12.86 27.05
CA ASP A 491 1.24 -11.91 28.15
C ASP A 491 1.76 -10.52 27.78
N ILE A 492 2.95 -10.44 27.17
CA ILE A 492 3.55 -9.16 26.73
C ILE A 492 2.63 -8.46 25.74
N VAL A 493 2.12 -9.19 24.74
CA VAL A 493 1.20 -8.61 23.77
C VAL A 493 -0.11 -8.20 24.45
N HIS A 494 -0.74 -9.07 25.22
CA HIS A 494 -2.01 -8.77 25.89
C HIS A 494 -1.94 -7.50 26.74
N ASN A 495 -0.82 -7.27 27.43
CA ASN A 495 -0.62 -6.15 28.34
C ASN A 495 -0.21 -4.83 27.67
N LEU A 496 -0.18 -4.76 26.33
CA LEU A 496 0.18 -3.52 25.64
C LEU A 496 -0.83 -2.38 25.92
N PRO A 497 -0.33 -1.13 26.02
CA PRO A 497 -1.13 0.00 26.47
C PRO A 497 -2.31 0.26 25.54
N LYS A 498 -3.42 0.76 26.13
CA LYS A 498 -4.66 1.10 25.42
C LYS A 498 -5.30 -0.10 24.68
N GLY A 499 -4.97 -1.34 25.08
CA GLY A 499 -5.50 -2.55 24.46
C GLY A 499 -5.08 -2.70 22.99
N LEU A 500 -3.90 -2.19 22.65
CA LEU A 500 -3.33 -2.23 21.29
C LEU A 500 -2.67 -3.57 20.97
N GLY A 501 -2.38 -4.42 21.94
CA GLY A 501 -1.95 -5.78 21.66
C GLY A 501 -3.14 -6.66 21.34
N TRP A 502 -3.22 -7.08 20.09
CA TRP A 502 -4.37 -7.83 19.59
C TRP A 502 -4.21 -9.33 19.74
N GLY A 503 -2.97 -9.83 19.75
CA GLY A 503 -2.66 -11.22 20.10
C GLY A 503 -1.50 -11.77 19.29
N THR A 504 -1.46 -13.09 19.15
CA THR A 504 -0.27 -13.77 18.61
C THR A 504 -0.63 -14.91 17.65
N PHE A 505 0.34 -15.34 16.82
CA PHE A 505 0.26 -16.53 15.99
C PHE A 505 1.47 -17.43 16.22
N ILE A 506 1.26 -18.64 16.75
CA ILE A 506 2.32 -19.64 16.88
C ILE A 506 2.68 -20.18 15.49
N TRP A 507 3.97 -20.16 15.14
CA TRP A 507 4.43 -20.52 13.81
C TRP A 507 4.52 -22.04 13.64
N GLU A 508 3.95 -22.56 12.55
CA GLU A 508 3.88 -23.98 12.24
C GLU A 508 3.47 -24.84 13.44
N ALA A 509 2.27 -24.58 13.95
CA ALA A 509 1.74 -25.15 15.19
C ALA A 509 1.85 -26.69 15.25
N THR A 510 1.67 -27.35 14.10
CA THR A 510 1.65 -28.81 13.95
C THR A 510 3.03 -29.44 13.77
N SER A 511 4.06 -28.63 13.54
CA SER A 511 5.42 -29.11 13.36
C SER A 511 6.11 -29.33 14.72
N PRO A 512 6.58 -30.55 15.02
CA PRO A 512 7.32 -30.83 16.26
C PRO A 512 8.64 -30.07 16.38
N GLY A 513 9.23 -29.66 15.24
CA GLY A 513 10.48 -28.89 15.22
C GLY A 513 10.27 -27.38 15.40
N TRP A 514 9.02 -26.92 15.30
CA TRP A 514 8.66 -25.51 15.32
C TRP A 514 7.61 -25.26 16.39
N GLY A 515 6.34 -25.03 16.02
CA GLY A 515 5.27 -24.72 16.97
C GLY A 515 5.09 -25.76 18.08
N ASN A 516 5.45 -27.02 17.82
CA ASN A 516 5.53 -28.12 18.79
C ASN A 516 4.32 -28.23 19.71
N LEU A 517 3.12 -28.04 19.16
CA LEU A 517 1.87 -28.35 19.87
C LEU A 517 1.42 -29.79 19.63
N PHE A 518 2.02 -30.43 18.63
CA PHE A 518 1.82 -31.82 18.27
C PHE A 518 3.17 -32.54 18.23
N ASP A 519 3.19 -33.79 18.69
CA ASP A 519 4.35 -34.68 18.56
C ASP A 519 4.52 -35.20 17.12
N ARG A 520 5.52 -36.05 16.89
CA ARG A 520 5.84 -36.58 15.55
C ARG A 520 4.72 -37.48 15.02
N GLU A 521 3.97 -38.11 15.90
CA GLU A 521 2.84 -38.97 15.64
C GLU A 521 1.52 -38.18 15.44
N GLY A 522 1.58 -36.85 15.58
CA GLY A 522 0.44 -35.95 15.38
C GLY A 522 -0.49 -35.85 16.60
N LYS A 523 -0.05 -36.25 17.79
CA LYS A 523 -0.82 -36.10 19.04
C LYS A 523 -0.52 -34.77 19.70
N THR A 524 -1.55 -34.10 20.20
CA THR A 524 -1.37 -32.91 21.05
C THR A 524 -0.50 -33.21 22.27
N ASN A 525 0.36 -32.27 22.64
CA ASN A 525 1.21 -32.35 23.83
C ASN A 525 0.85 -31.28 24.88
N GLU A 526 1.60 -31.23 25.98
CA GLU A 526 1.38 -30.32 27.10
C GLU A 526 1.42 -28.83 26.72
N ASN A 527 2.10 -28.45 25.64
CA ASN A 527 2.15 -27.07 25.18
C ASN A 527 0.77 -26.58 24.67
N MET A 528 -0.09 -27.49 24.20
CA MET A 528 -1.44 -27.16 23.76
C MET A 528 -2.29 -26.58 24.91
N LEU A 529 -2.09 -27.07 26.14
CA LEU A 529 -2.87 -26.69 27.33
C LEU A 529 -2.66 -25.23 27.77
N ILE A 530 -1.62 -24.58 27.25
CA ILE A 530 -1.32 -23.17 27.55
C ILE A 530 -2.44 -22.27 27.00
N TYR A 531 -2.92 -22.53 25.79
CA TYR A 531 -3.80 -21.61 25.05
C TYR A 531 -5.21 -21.46 25.64
N PRO A 532 -5.91 -22.53 26.08
CA PRO A 532 -7.17 -22.39 26.80
C PRO A 532 -7.02 -21.58 28.10
N THR A 533 -5.88 -21.72 28.78
CA THR A 533 -5.58 -20.97 30.01
C THR A 533 -5.39 -19.48 29.70
N LEU A 534 -4.64 -19.15 28.65
CA LEU A 534 -4.45 -17.78 28.18
C LEU A 534 -5.77 -17.14 27.75
N TYR A 535 -6.55 -17.82 26.90
CA TYR A 535 -7.82 -17.31 26.40
C TYR A 535 -8.78 -16.98 27.55
N LYS A 536 -8.90 -17.86 28.55
CA LYS A 536 -9.72 -17.63 29.74
C LYS A 536 -9.20 -16.47 30.61
N ALA A 537 -7.89 -16.21 30.63
CA ALA A 537 -7.33 -15.10 31.36
C ALA A 537 -7.60 -13.76 30.67
N TYR A 538 -7.53 -13.73 29.34
CA TYR A 538 -7.60 -12.51 28.53
C TYR A 538 -9.01 -12.05 28.16
N THR A 539 -10.02 -12.91 28.38
CA THR A 539 -11.44 -12.63 28.09
C THR A 539 -12.24 -12.21 29.32
N LYS A 540 -11.59 -12.09 30.49
CA LYS A 540 -12.15 -11.49 31.70
C LYS A 540 -11.94 -9.99 31.68
#